data_AF-A0A6B8RLQ0-F1
#
_entry.id   AF-A0A6B8RLQ0-F1
#
_cell.length_a   1.000
_cell.length_b   1.000
_cell.length_c   1.000
_cell.angle_alpha   90.00
_cell.angle_beta   90.00
_cell.angle_gamma   90.00
#
_symmetry.space_group_name_H-M   'P 1'
#
loop_
_entity.id
_entity.type
_entity.pdbx_description
1 polymer ?
#
loop_
_entity_poly.entity_id
_entity_poly.type
_entity_poly.pdbx_seq_one_letter_code
_entity_poly.pdbx_strand_id
1 'polypeptide(L)'
;MWSYSHEFVQFSNHLNAADFAVVPVMIALIHQTFSTWGRYLLASIAVSLVCAFIGLPLFVYLGITELSNWAYINSFFTLFLTGVLVKIIVHFITARNLKVEHPAKSEPKINFNFFQRRRKAR
;
A
#
# COMPACT_ATOMS: atom_id res chain seq x y z
N MET A 1 10.71 22.27 -4.20
CA MET A 1 10.29 21.38 -3.10
C MET A 1 8.95 21.87 -2.58
N TRP A 2 8.15 20.99 -1.98
CA TRP A 2 6.89 21.33 -1.32
C TRP A 2 7.15 22.17 -0.07
N SER A 3 6.39 23.24 0.13
CA SER A 3 6.37 24.00 1.38
C SER A 3 4.91 24.16 1.82
N TYR A 4 4.58 23.83 3.06
CA TYR A 4 3.22 23.96 3.58
C TYR A 4 3.12 25.23 4.43
N SER A 5 2.19 26.14 4.10
CA SER A 5 2.06 27.42 4.81
C SER A 5 1.28 27.27 6.12
N HIS A 6 0.44 26.24 6.24
CA HIS A 6 -0.33 25.92 7.44
C HIS A 6 -0.21 24.43 7.78
N GLU A 7 0.60 24.11 8.79
CA GLU A 7 0.73 22.75 9.32
C GLU A 7 -0.16 22.55 10.55
N PHE A 8 -0.89 21.44 10.62
CA PHE A 8 -1.74 21.11 11.77
C PHE A 8 -0.94 20.76 13.04
N VAL A 9 0.36 20.45 12.91
CA VAL A 9 1.26 20.11 14.02
C VAL A 9 2.61 20.78 13.80
N GLN A 10 3.01 21.69 14.69
CA GLN A 10 4.21 22.53 14.55
C GLN A 10 5.56 21.78 14.65
N PHE A 11 5.56 20.48 14.97
CA PHE A 11 6.80 19.71 15.15
C PHE A 11 7.27 19.03 13.85
N SER A 12 6.48 19.10 12.79
CA SER A 12 6.70 18.34 11.56
C SER A 12 6.77 19.23 10.32
N ASN A 13 7.68 20.21 10.31
CA ASN A 13 7.95 21.12 9.17
C ASN A 13 8.14 20.42 7.78
N HIS A 14 8.22 19.08 7.76
CA HIS A 14 8.34 18.25 6.55
C HIS A 14 7.50 16.94 6.57
N LEU A 15 6.77 16.60 7.65
CA LEU A 15 5.98 15.36 7.73
C LEU A 15 4.49 15.69 7.80
N ASN A 16 3.93 16.12 6.68
CA ASN A 16 2.50 16.38 6.57
C ASN A 16 1.72 15.08 6.81
N ALA A 17 0.68 15.15 7.65
CA ALA A 17 -0.20 14.02 7.95
C ALA A 17 -0.83 13.42 6.68
N ALA A 18 -1.07 14.24 5.65
CA ALA A 18 -1.54 13.76 4.36
C ALA A 18 -0.52 12.82 3.70
N ASP A 19 0.77 13.17 3.73
CA ASP A 19 1.82 12.37 3.09
C ASP A 19 2.05 11.04 3.85
N PHE A 20 1.83 11.01 5.16
CA PHE A 20 2.00 9.80 5.98
C PHE A 20 0.74 8.90 6.04
N ALA A 21 -0.45 9.48 6.00
CA ALA A 21 -1.70 8.72 6.09
C ALA A 21 -2.33 8.48 4.72
N VAL A 22 -2.52 9.54 3.93
CA VAL A 22 -3.28 9.46 2.68
C VAL A 22 -2.52 8.65 1.64
N VAL A 23 -1.21 8.88 1.46
CA VAL A 23 -0.44 8.15 0.43
C VAL A 23 -0.41 6.65 0.70
N PRO A 24 -0.06 6.16 1.91
CA PRO A 24 -0.07 4.72 2.19
C PRO A 24 -1.47 4.10 2.12
N VAL A 25 -2.51 4.80 2.61
CA VAL A 25 -3.90 4.30 2.55
C VAL A 25 -4.38 4.20 1.11
N MET A 26 -4.10 5.19 0.26
CA MET A 26 -4.47 5.15 -1.16
C MET A 26 -3.77 3.98 -1.88
N ILE A 27 -2.47 3.80 -1.66
CA ILE A 27 -1.72 2.67 -2.25
C ILE A 27 -2.30 1.33 -1.77
N ALA A 28 -2.62 1.21 -0.48
CA ALA A 28 -3.22 0.02 0.10
C ALA A 28 -4.60 -0.28 -0.52
N LEU A 29 -5.46 0.72 -0.67
CA LEU A 29 -6.79 0.57 -1.28
C LEU A 29 -6.69 0.12 -2.75
N ILE A 30 -5.80 0.72 -3.53
CA ILE A 30 -5.57 0.30 -4.93
C ILE A 30 -5.06 -1.14 -4.97
N HIS A 31 -4.12 -1.50 -4.10
CA HIS A 31 -3.59 -2.85 -4.01
C HIS A 31 -4.67 -3.88 -3.64
N GLN A 32 -5.53 -3.55 -2.67
CA GLN A 32 -6.64 -4.42 -2.24
C GLN A 32 -7.73 -4.57 -3.31
N THR A 33 -8.00 -3.51 -4.07
CA THR A 33 -9.05 -3.51 -5.10
C THR A 33 -8.61 -4.25 -6.37
N PHE A 34 -7.32 -4.13 -6.75
CA PHE A 34 -6.80 -4.68 -8.00
C PHE A 34 -5.73 -5.75 -7.77
N SER A 35 -6.15 -7.01 -7.85
CA SER A 35 -5.25 -8.17 -7.72
C SER A 35 -4.24 -8.30 -8.87
N THR A 36 -4.65 -7.99 -10.11
CA THR A 36 -3.79 -8.09 -11.29
C THR A 36 -2.83 -6.91 -11.44
N TRP A 37 -1.59 -7.17 -11.84
CA TRP A 37 -0.56 -6.15 -12.08
C TRP A 37 -0.97 -5.07 -13.08
N GLY A 38 -1.56 -5.44 -14.23
CA GLY A 38 -1.96 -4.47 -15.25
C GLY A 38 -3.02 -3.48 -14.77
N ARG A 39 -4.09 -3.97 -14.12
CA ARG A 39 -5.15 -3.11 -13.58
C ARG A 39 -4.65 -2.21 -12.45
N TYR A 40 -3.75 -2.73 -11.61
CA TYR A 40 -3.11 -1.94 -10.57
C TYR A 40 -2.30 -0.78 -11.16
N LEU A 41 -1.46 -1.04 -12.17
CA LEU A 41 -0.66 0.03 -12.79
C LEU A 41 -1.56 1.11 -13.40
N LEU A 42 -2.62 0.70 -14.11
CA LEU A 42 -3.57 1.66 -14.68
C LEU A 42 -4.25 2.50 -13.59
N ALA A 43 -4.70 1.88 -12.50
CA ALA A 43 -5.31 2.57 -11.37
C ALA A 43 -4.31 3.49 -10.64
N SER A 44 -3.07 3.05 -10.44
CA SER A 44 -2.01 3.87 -9.85
C SER A 44 -1.67 5.08 -10.71
N ILE A 45 -1.63 4.94 -12.05
CA ILE A 45 -1.45 6.07 -12.97
C ILE A 45 -2.63 7.04 -12.84
N ALA A 46 -3.86 6.54 -12.88
CA ALA A 46 -5.07 7.37 -12.79
C ALA A 46 -5.12 8.15 -11.47
N VAL A 47 -4.87 7.50 -10.33
CA VAL A 47 -4.83 8.16 -9.03
C VAL A 47 -3.69 9.17 -8.95
N SER A 48 -2.50 8.82 -9.45
CA SER A 48 -1.36 9.75 -9.45
C SER A 48 -1.64 10.98 -10.33
N LEU A 49 -2.33 10.82 -11.46
CA LEU A 49 -2.76 11.94 -12.30
C LEU A 49 -3.77 12.84 -11.57
N VAL A 50 -4.79 12.25 -10.95
CA VAL A 50 -5.80 12.99 -10.19
C VAL A 50 -5.16 13.75 -9.03
N CYS A 51 -4.32 13.09 -8.24
CA CYS A 51 -3.61 13.75 -7.15
C CYS A 51 -2.70 14.86 -7.68
N ALA A 52 -1.94 14.61 -8.74
CA ALA A 52 -0.94 15.57 -9.23
C ALA A 52 -1.54 16.80 -9.93
N PHE A 53 -2.61 16.62 -10.70
CA PHE A 53 -3.16 17.67 -11.56
C PHE A 53 -4.50 18.23 -11.08
N ILE A 54 -5.16 17.59 -10.11
CA ILE A 54 -6.41 18.08 -9.51
C ILE A 54 -6.19 18.38 -8.02
N GLY A 55 -5.64 17.42 -7.27
CA GLY A 55 -5.40 17.59 -5.83
C GLY A 55 -4.43 18.72 -5.52
N LEU A 56 -3.25 18.72 -6.15
CA LEU A 56 -2.22 19.72 -5.89
C LEU A 56 -2.64 21.15 -6.28
N PRO A 57 -3.19 21.42 -7.49
CA PRO A 57 -3.68 22.76 -7.80
C PRO A 57 -4.81 23.22 -6.88
N LEU A 58 -5.68 22.31 -6.42
CA LEU A 58 -6.71 22.64 -5.45
C LEU A 58 -6.11 23.07 -4.10
N PHE A 59 -5.09 22.35 -3.61
CA PHE A 59 -4.42 22.73 -2.37
C PHE A 59 -3.63 24.04 -2.48
N VAL A 60 -3.03 24.30 -3.65
CA VAL A 60 -2.40 25.59 -3.97
C VAL A 60 -3.43 26.71 -3.99
N TYR A 61 -4.59 26.49 -4.63
CA TYR A 61 -5.68 27.46 -4.67
C TYR A 61 -6.23 27.79 -3.28
N LEU A 62 -6.31 26.80 -2.40
CA LEU A 62 -6.74 26.97 -1.01
C LEU A 62 -5.64 27.59 -0.10
N GLY A 63 -4.45 27.87 -0.62
CA GLY A 63 -3.34 28.43 0.15
C GLY A 63 -2.73 27.47 1.18
N ILE A 64 -3.06 26.17 1.09
CA ILE A 64 -2.57 25.14 2.02
C ILE A 64 -1.12 24.76 1.67
N THR A 65 -0.80 24.79 0.38
CA THR A 65 0.48 24.31 -0.14
C THR A 65 1.08 25.30 -1.11
N GLU A 66 2.34 25.64 -0.91
CA GLU A 66 3.12 26.48 -1.81
C GLU A 66 4.08 25.64 -2.66
N LEU A 67 4.01 25.86 -3.97
CA LEU A 67 4.77 25.11 -4.95
C LEU A 67 6.04 25.90 -5.33
N SER A 68 7.06 25.86 -4.46
CA SER A 68 8.35 26.52 -4.74
C SER A 68 9.22 25.66 -5.66
N ASN A 69 9.39 26.07 -6.92
CA ASN A 69 10.24 25.42 -7.94
C ASN A 69 9.96 23.93 -8.19
N TRP A 70 8.76 23.43 -7.89
CA TRP A 70 8.39 22.04 -8.13
C TRP A 70 7.34 21.94 -9.23
N ALA A 71 7.60 21.16 -10.27
CA ALA A 71 6.61 20.95 -11.32
C ALA A 71 5.59 19.90 -10.88
N TYR A 72 4.30 20.10 -11.19
CA TYR A 72 3.23 19.11 -10.91
C TYR A 72 3.54 17.71 -11.46
N ILE A 73 4.25 17.65 -12.59
CA ILE A 73 4.66 16.39 -13.21
C ILE A 73 5.64 15.58 -12.36
N ASN A 74 6.49 16.25 -11.58
CA ASN A 74 7.42 15.56 -10.69
C ASN A 74 6.65 14.83 -9.58
N SER A 75 5.58 15.44 -9.09
CA SER A 75 4.68 14.86 -8.09
C SER A 75 3.95 13.62 -8.60
N PHE A 76 3.54 13.65 -9.87
CA PHE A 76 2.99 12.47 -10.55
C PHE A 76 3.98 11.31 -10.53
N PHE A 77 5.22 11.55 -10.96
CA PHE A 77 6.26 10.51 -10.97
C PHE A 77 6.58 9.99 -9.57
N THR A 78 6.66 10.87 -8.57
CA THR A 78 6.93 10.48 -7.18
C THR A 78 5.84 9.58 -6.61
N LEU A 79 4.56 9.93 -6.79
CA LEU A 79 3.43 9.12 -6.31
C LEU A 79 3.35 7.77 -7.04
N PHE A 80 3.49 7.78 -8.36
CA PHE A 80 3.43 6.57 -9.16
C PHE A 80 4.58 5.61 -8.80
N LEU A 81 5.81 6.12 -8.73
CA LEU A 81 6.99 5.31 -8.42
C LEU A 81 6.91 4.72 -7.01
N THR A 82 6.46 5.50 -6.02
CA THR A 82 6.22 5.02 -4.66
C THR A 82 5.21 3.87 -4.65
N GLY A 83 4.07 4.01 -5.34
CA GLY A 83 3.08 2.94 -5.45
C GLY A 83 3.61 1.66 -6.10
N VAL A 84 4.44 1.79 -7.15
CA VAL A 84 5.08 0.64 -7.81
C VAL A 84 6.07 -0.04 -6.87
N LEU A 85 6.94 0.73 -6.20
CA LEU A 85 7.94 0.19 -5.26
C LEU A 85 7.26 -0.57 -4.11
N VAL A 86 6.20 -0.02 -3.52
CA VAL A 86 5.44 -0.69 -2.45
C VAL A 86 4.89 -2.02 -2.96
N LYS A 87 4.29 -2.07 -4.16
CA LYS A 87 3.77 -3.32 -4.71
C LYS A 87 4.85 -4.36 -4.96
N ILE A 88 6.03 -3.94 -5.44
CA ILE A 88 7.19 -4.83 -5.61
C ILE A 88 7.61 -5.44 -4.27
N ILE A 89 7.74 -4.60 -3.23
CA ILE A 89 8.12 -5.04 -1.88
C ILE A 89 7.10 -6.04 -1.33
N VAL A 90 5.80 -5.71 -1.41
CA VAL A 90 4.73 -6.60 -0.97
C VAL A 90 4.79 -7.94 -1.71
N HIS A 91 4.91 -7.91 -3.04
CA HIS A 91 4.99 -9.12 -3.83
C HIS A 91 6.21 -9.98 -3.46
N PHE A 92 7.36 -9.34 -3.21
CA PHE A 92 8.58 -10.03 -2.78
C PHE A 92 8.42 -10.69 -1.40
N ILE A 93 7.81 -10.00 -0.44
CA ILE A 93 7.52 -10.53 0.90
C ILE A 93 6.54 -11.70 0.82
N THR A 94 5.44 -11.55 0.08
CA THR A 94 4.44 -12.62 -0.11
C THR A 94 5.05 -13.85 -0.78
N ALA A 95 5.88 -13.67 -1.81
CA ALA A 95 6.57 -14.77 -2.49
C ALA A 95 7.53 -15.54 -1.55
N ARG A 96 8.18 -14.84 -0.60
CA ARG A 96 9.02 -15.47 0.42
C ARG A 96 8.21 -16.27 1.43
N ASN A 97 7.09 -15.72 1.93
CA ASN A 97 6.25 -16.40 2.91
C ASN A 97 5.64 -17.70 2.36
N LEU A 98 5.16 -17.71 1.11
CA LEU A 98 4.64 -18.93 0.47
C LEU A 98 5.71 -20.03 0.35
N LYS A 99 6.97 -19.66 0.21
CA LYS A 99 8.09 -20.61 0.12
C LYS A 99 8.47 -21.22 1.48
N VAL A 100 8.13 -20.55 2.58
CA VAL A 100 8.40 -21.00 3.96
C VAL A 100 7.34 -21.96 4.48
N GLU A 101 6.10 -21.86 4.00
CA GLU A 101 4.99 -22.72 4.44
C GLU A 101 5.01 -24.12 3.78
N HIS A 102 5.53 -24.22 2.56
CA HIS A 102 5.65 -25.49 1.83
C HIS A 102 6.68 -26.52 2.35
N PRO A 103 7.81 -26.17 3.00
CA PRO A 103 8.69 -27.17 3.65
C PRO A 103 8.21 -27.65 5.02
N ALA A 104 7.23 -27.01 5.66
CA ALA A 104 6.85 -27.29 7.06
C ALA A 104 5.57 -28.14 7.23
N LYS A 105 4.84 -28.43 6.14
CA LYS A 105 3.58 -29.19 6.20
C LYS A 105 3.75 -30.70 5.95
N SER A 106 4.71 -31.31 6.63
CA SER A 106 4.65 -32.74 6.95
C SER A 106 3.91 -32.90 8.29
N GLU A 107 2.61 -32.59 8.30
CA GLU A 107 1.78 -32.86 9.47
C GLU A 107 1.82 -34.37 9.77
N PRO A 108 2.16 -34.82 11.01
CA PRO A 108 1.93 -36.20 11.38
C PRO A 108 0.42 -36.41 11.32
N LYS A 109 -0.03 -37.36 10.48
CA LYS A 109 -1.42 -37.79 10.43
C LYS A 109 -1.79 -38.35 11.81
N ILE A 110 -2.34 -37.52 12.69
CA ILE A 110 -2.86 -37.95 13.98
C ILE A 110 -4.07 -38.82 13.69
N ASN A 111 -3.89 -40.13 13.83
CA ASN A 111 -4.92 -41.12 13.56
C ASN A 111 -5.88 -41.20 14.76
N PHE A 112 -7.05 -40.57 14.63
CA PHE A 112 -8.09 -40.53 15.66
C PHE A 112 -8.82 -41.87 15.88
N ASN A 113 -8.39 -42.98 15.26
CA ASN A 113 -8.99 -44.31 15.44
C ASN A 113 -8.87 -44.93 16.84
N PHE A 114 -8.28 -44.21 17.80
CA PHE A 114 -8.18 -44.68 19.19
C PHE A 114 -9.55 -44.95 19.83
N PHE A 115 -10.58 -44.16 19.50
CA PHE A 115 -11.91 -44.31 20.10
C PHE A 115 -12.81 -45.36 19.42
N GLN A 116 -12.48 -45.79 18.20
CA GLN A 116 -13.31 -46.79 17.50
C GLN A 116 -13.07 -48.22 17.99
N ARG A 117 -11.94 -48.51 18.65
CA ARG A 117 -11.65 -49.87 19.17
C ARG A 117 -12.46 -50.27 20.40
N ARG A 118 -13.02 -49.31 21.17
CA ARG A 118 -13.73 -49.61 22.43
C ARG A 118 -15.23 -49.87 22.28
N ARG A 119 -15.81 -49.75 21.08
CA ARG A 119 -17.24 -49.98 20.84
C ARG A 119 -17.62 -51.38 20.34
N LYS A 120 -16.65 -52.28 20.10
CA LYS A 120 -16.91 -53.66 19.63
C LYS A 120 -16.88 -54.75 20.70
N ALA A 121 -16.82 -54.40 21.99
CA ALA A 121 -16.71 -55.35 23.10
C ALA A 121 -17.91 -55.33 24.07
N ARG A 122 -19.11 -55.00 23.57
CA ARG A 122 -20.38 -55.19 24.30
C ARG A 122 -21.39 -55.83 23.40
#